data_AF-A0A1X4NR00-F1
#
_entry.id   AF-A0A1X4NR00-F1
#
_cell.length_a   1.000
_cell.length_b   1.000
_cell.length_c   1.000
_cell.angle_alpha   90.00
_cell.angle_beta   90.00
_cell.angle_gamma   90.00
#
_symmetry.space_group_name_H-M   'P 1'
#
loop_
_entity.id
_entity.type
_entity.pdbx_description
1 polymer ?
#
loop_
_entity_poly.entity_id
_entity_poly.type
_entity_poly.pdbx_seq_one_letter_code
_entity_poly.pdbx_strand_id
1 'polypeptide(L)'
;MTQNHPVYGRIDGPIVMIGFGSIGKGTWPLIERHFEYDADKFTVIEPDARQANFLRQHKINHLQVALTPENYREVLGELFSEGKGFCVNLSVDTSSLDLMKFCREIGVLYIDTVVEPWAGYYFDTADNAARTNYALRQKVRDEKAANPGGTTAVSCCGANPGMVSWFVKEALLTLAKDTGRDVAVPQDRAGWAALMQSLGVKGVHIAERDTQARRQPRPRDVFVNTWSVEGFIAEGFQPAELGWGTHETWFPENGHSYDTGCQAAIWLERPGAITRVHTWCPTPGPQFGFLVTHNEAISISDYYTVGNADAPEYRPTCHYAYHPCDDAVLSLHEMFGSGKQQKVHHILTEDEIVEGIDELGVLLYGHEKNALWYGSRLSNEETRDLAPYQNATGLQVTSAVLAGMVWALENPNAGIVETDEMDHARCLEVQRPYLGPVEAHYTDWTPLQDRWEHFPEDIDESDPWLFRNVLAS
;
A
#
# COMPACT_ATOMS: atom_id res chain seq x y z
N MET A 1 3.75 -33.38 -8.80
CA MET A 1 2.34 -33.43 -8.37
C MET A 1 1.76 -32.07 -8.70
N THR A 2 0.71 -31.98 -9.52
CA THR A 2 0.03 -30.71 -9.77
C THR A 2 -0.55 -30.22 -8.45
N GLN A 3 0.00 -29.14 -7.89
CA GLN A 3 -0.61 -28.50 -6.72
C GLN A 3 -2.03 -28.07 -7.12
N ASN A 4 -3.01 -28.49 -6.33
CA ASN A 4 -4.42 -28.13 -6.55
C ASN A 4 -4.64 -26.79 -5.85
N HIS A 5 -4.73 -25.70 -6.61
CA HIS A 5 -5.06 -24.37 -6.06
C HIS A 5 -6.59 -24.19 -6.00
N PRO A 6 -7.14 -23.51 -4.98
CA PRO A 6 -8.57 -23.23 -4.91
C PRO A 6 -8.99 -22.29 -6.03
N VAL A 7 -10.14 -22.54 -6.64
CA VAL A 7 -10.82 -21.59 -7.54
C VAL A 7 -11.86 -20.87 -6.69
N TYR A 8 -11.76 -19.55 -6.57
CA TYR A 8 -12.59 -18.75 -5.65
C TYR A 8 -13.92 -18.31 -6.26
N GLY A 9 -14.04 -18.33 -7.58
CA GLY A 9 -15.29 -17.99 -8.25
C GLY A 9 -15.14 -17.87 -9.76
N ARG A 10 -16.26 -17.60 -10.43
CA ARG A 10 -16.31 -17.28 -11.85
C ARG A 10 -16.48 -15.78 -12.04
N ILE A 11 -15.69 -15.19 -12.93
CA ILE A 11 -15.88 -13.82 -13.39
C ILE A 11 -16.70 -13.86 -14.69
N ASP A 12 -17.96 -13.46 -14.59
CA ASP A 12 -18.86 -13.37 -15.74
C ASP A 12 -18.70 -12.02 -16.46
N GLY A 13 -18.03 -12.05 -17.61
CA GLY A 13 -17.78 -10.88 -18.44
C GLY A 13 -16.29 -10.67 -18.72
N PRO A 14 -15.94 -9.53 -19.32
CA PRO A 14 -14.55 -9.15 -19.56
C PRO A 14 -13.75 -8.95 -18.28
N ILE A 15 -12.47 -9.31 -18.33
CA ILE A 15 -11.48 -8.85 -17.36
C ILE A 15 -10.58 -7.88 -18.12
N VAL A 16 -10.58 -6.61 -17.72
CA VAL A 16 -9.72 -5.58 -18.32
C VAL A 16 -8.68 -5.19 -17.30
N MET A 17 -7.42 -5.51 -17.60
CA MET A 17 -6.27 -5.08 -16.81
C MET A 17 -5.66 -3.83 -17.42
N ILE A 18 -5.58 -2.75 -16.64
CA ILE A 18 -4.97 -1.49 -17.07
C ILE A 18 -3.56 -1.44 -16.48
N GLY A 19 -2.54 -1.38 -17.33
CA GLY A 19 -1.13 -1.47 -16.95
C GLY A 19 -0.62 -2.91 -16.88
N PHE A 20 0.57 -3.14 -17.43
CA PHE A 20 1.23 -4.45 -17.48
C PHE A 20 2.72 -4.36 -17.11
N GLY A 21 3.00 -3.53 -16.10
CA GLY A 21 4.29 -3.45 -15.40
C GLY A 21 4.58 -4.66 -14.52
N SER A 22 5.37 -4.48 -13.45
CA SER A 22 5.70 -5.57 -12.51
C SER A 22 4.46 -6.20 -11.88
N ILE A 23 3.53 -5.37 -11.38
CA ILE A 23 2.32 -5.83 -10.70
C ILE A 23 1.33 -6.47 -11.69
N GLY A 24 1.07 -5.85 -12.84
CA GLY A 24 0.19 -6.45 -13.86
C GLY A 24 0.66 -7.85 -14.32
N LYS A 25 1.96 -7.99 -14.57
CA LYS A 25 2.57 -9.29 -14.90
C LYS A 25 2.46 -10.32 -13.79
N GLY A 26 2.62 -9.91 -12.53
CA GLY A 26 2.50 -10.80 -11.38
C GLY A 26 1.06 -11.19 -11.03
N THR A 27 0.08 -10.30 -11.27
CA THR A 27 -1.33 -10.53 -10.97
C THR A 27 -2.01 -11.45 -11.99
N TRP A 28 -1.67 -11.31 -13.27
CA TRP A 28 -2.25 -12.14 -14.34
C TRP A 28 -2.21 -13.67 -14.06
N PRO A 29 -1.06 -14.29 -13.71
CA PRO A 29 -1.01 -15.73 -13.42
C PRO A 29 -1.81 -16.11 -12.16
N LEU A 30 -2.00 -15.19 -11.21
CA LEU A 30 -2.87 -15.43 -10.05
C LEU A 30 -4.35 -15.42 -10.45
N ILE A 31 -4.75 -14.52 -11.35
CA ILE A 31 -6.11 -14.52 -11.92
C ILE A 31 -6.38 -15.82 -12.68
N GLU A 32 -5.46 -16.21 -13.57
CA GLU A 32 -5.56 -17.46 -14.35
C GLU A 32 -5.66 -18.70 -13.44
N ARG A 33 -4.95 -18.69 -12.33
CA ARG A 33 -4.93 -19.79 -11.36
C ARG A 33 -6.20 -19.91 -10.54
N HIS A 34 -6.84 -18.79 -10.19
CA HIS A 34 -7.84 -18.74 -9.11
C HIS A 34 -9.26 -18.38 -9.53
N PHE A 35 -9.47 -17.94 -10.76
CA PHE A 35 -10.80 -17.62 -11.27
C PHE A 35 -11.13 -18.42 -12.52
N GLU A 36 -12.40 -18.82 -12.64
CA GLU A 36 -12.96 -19.23 -13.92
C GLU A 36 -13.36 -17.99 -14.72
N TYR A 37 -12.90 -17.89 -15.96
CA TYR A 37 -13.31 -16.84 -16.90
C TYR A 37 -13.12 -17.31 -18.34
N ASP A 38 -13.74 -16.60 -19.27
CA ASP A 38 -13.52 -16.85 -20.69
C ASP A 38 -12.21 -16.17 -21.12
N ALA A 39 -11.15 -16.94 -21.38
CA ALA A 39 -9.80 -16.41 -21.66
C ALA A 39 -9.77 -15.39 -22.82
N ASP A 40 -10.61 -15.58 -23.84
CA ASP A 40 -10.76 -14.67 -24.99
C ASP A 40 -11.33 -13.29 -24.59
N LYS A 41 -11.83 -13.12 -23.37
CA LYS A 41 -12.34 -11.85 -22.81
C LYS A 41 -11.39 -11.18 -21.81
N PHE A 42 -10.19 -11.72 -21.61
CA PHE A 42 -9.15 -11.05 -20.85
C PHE A 42 -8.38 -10.09 -21.76
N THR A 43 -8.36 -8.80 -21.42
CA THR A 43 -7.69 -7.76 -22.21
C THR A 43 -6.76 -6.93 -21.33
N VAL A 44 -5.54 -6.68 -21.82
CA VAL A 44 -4.57 -5.78 -21.22
C VAL A 44 -4.53 -4.47 -21.99
N ILE A 45 -4.70 -3.35 -21.30
CA ILE A 45 -4.47 -1.99 -21.81
C ILE A 45 -3.08 -1.56 -21.37
N GLU A 46 -2.15 -1.42 -22.31
CA GLU A 46 -0.75 -1.09 -22.01
C GLU A 46 -0.11 -0.34 -23.18
N PRO A 47 0.27 0.95 -23.04
CA PRO A 47 0.87 1.72 -24.12
C PRO A 47 2.29 1.27 -24.51
N ASP A 48 3.05 0.67 -23.59
CA ASP A 48 4.44 0.27 -23.84
C ASP A 48 4.52 -0.90 -24.83
N ALA A 49 4.98 -0.57 -26.05
CA ALA A 49 5.18 -1.53 -27.14
C ALA A 49 6.09 -2.71 -26.76
N ARG A 50 6.97 -2.54 -25.78
CA ARG A 50 7.89 -3.60 -25.32
C ARG A 50 7.14 -4.79 -24.72
N GLN A 51 5.93 -4.60 -24.19
CA GLN A 51 5.11 -5.66 -23.61
C GLN A 51 4.38 -6.52 -24.66
N ALA A 52 4.17 -5.99 -25.87
CA ALA A 52 3.34 -6.63 -26.91
C ALA A 52 3.82 -8.04 -27.30
N ASN A 53 5.14 -8.27 -27.31
CA ASN A 53 5.69 -9.58 -27.63
C ASN A 53 5.37 -10.63 -26.55
N PHE A 54 5.49 -10.26 -25.28
CA PHE A 54 5.19 -11.13 -24.15
C PHE A 54 3.70 -11.49 -24.12
N LEU A 55 2.83 -10.48 -24.24
CA LEU A 55 1.37 -10.66 -24.26
C LEU A 55 0.93 -11.59 -25.40
N ARG A 56 1.46 -11.37 -26.61
CA ARG A 56 1.17 -12.23 -27.78
C ARG A 56 1.63 -13.67 -27.59
N GLN A 57 2.81 -13.90 -26.99
CA GLN A 57 3.32 -15.25 -26.72
C GLN A 57 2.41 -16.02 -25.75
N HIS A 58 1.78 -15.31 -24.81
CA HIS A 58 0.82 -15.86 -23.86
C HIS A 58 -0.64 -15.81 -24.32
N LYS A 59 -0.89 -15.38 -25.57
CA LYS A 59 -2.24 -15.27 -26.17
C LYS A 59 -3.20 -14.36 -25.38
N ILE A 60 -2.65 -13.32 -24.76
CA ILE A 60 -3.43 -12.31 -24.04
C ILE A 60 -3.82 -11.21 -25.02
N ASN A 61 -5.10 -10.79 -25.01
CA ASN A 61 -5.51 -9.66 -25.84
C ASN A 61 -4.81 -8.39 -25.36
N HIS A 62 -4.26 -7.63 -26.29
CA HIS A 62 -3.51 -6.41 -25.99
C HIS A 62 -4.12 -5.23 -26.74
N LEU A 63 -4.56 -4.23 -25.99
CA LEU A 63 -4.92 -2.91 -26.50
C LEU A 63 -3.79 -1.94 -26.20
N GLN A 64 -3.00 -1.61 -27.22
CA GLN A 64 -1.85 -0.73 -27.07
C GLN A 64 -2.27 0.75 -27.10
N VAL A 65 -2.82 1.25 -25.99
CA VAL A 65 -3.27 2.63 -25.84
C VAL A 65 -2.97 3.13 -24.43
N ALA A 66 -2.64 4.42 -24.30
CA ALA A 66 -2.61 5.10 -23.01
C ALA A 66 -4.02 5.62 -22.72
N LEU A 67 -4.57 5.32 -21.54
CA LEU A 67 -5.83 5.93 -21.12
C LEU A 67 -5.59 7.39 -20.74
N THR A 68 -6.47 8.26 -21.19
CA THR A 68 -6.42 9.71 -20.94
C THR A 68 -7.80 10.22 -20.54
N PRO A 69 -7.91 11.45 -19.99
CA PRO A 69 -9.21 12.05 -19.69
C PRO A 69 -10.18 12.06 -20.88
N GLU A 70 -9.66 12.13 -22.10
CA GLU A 70 -10.44 12.25 -23.33
C GLU A 70 -10.96 10.91 -23.86
N ASN A 71 -10.26 9.79 -23.60
CA ASN A 71 -10.54 8.51 -24.26
C ASN A 71 -11.06 7.40 -23.32
N TYR A 72 -10.87 7.51 -22.01
CA TYR A 72 -11.05 6.36 -21.11
C TYR A 72 -12.48 5.80 -21.12
N ARG A 73 -13.49 6.67 -21.25
CA ARG A 73 -14.91 6.26 -21.28
C ARG A 73 -15.26 5.49 -22.55
N GLU A 74 -14.75 5.94 -23.70
CA GLU A 74 -14.97 5.26 -24.97
C GLU A 74 -14.31 3.89 -24.95
N VAL A 75 -13.00 3.85 -24.63
CA VAL A 75 -12.21 2.62 -24.61
C VAL A 75 -12.78 1.59 -23.63
N LEU A 76 -13.04 1.98 -22.38
CA LEU A 76 -13.58 1.06 -21.39
C LEU A 76 -15.04 0.69 -21.67
N GLY A 77 -15.83 1.61 -22.22
CA GLY A 77 -17.22 1.35 -22.60
C GLY A 77 -17.34 0.30 -23.71
N GLU A 78 -16.42 0.30 -24.67
CA GLU A 78 -16.35 -0.72 -25.72
C GLU A 78 -15.97 -2.09 -25.16
N LEU A 79 -14.94 -2.14 -24.29
CA LEU A 79 -14.48 -3.40 -23.70
C LEU A 79 -15.51 -4.00 -22.74
N PHE A 80 -16.28 -3.16 -22.03
CA PHE A 80 -17.33 -3.57 -21.10
C PHE A 80 -18.74 -3.33 -21.69
N SER A 81 -18.95 -3.64 -22.97
CA SER A 81 -20.22 -3.37 -23.68
C SER A 81 -21.47 -4.00 -23.05
N GLU A 82 -21.31 -5.04 -22.23
CA GLU A 82 -22.40 -5.72 -21.51
C GLU A 82 -22.66 -5.19 -20.10
N GLY A 83 -21.89 -4.19 -19.63
CA GLY A 83 -22.08 -3.59 -18.30
C GLY A 83 -21.81 -4.55 -17.13
N LYS A 84 -20.85 -5.46 -17.31
CA LYS A 84 -20.40 -6.44 -16.31
C LYS A 84 -18.94 -6.80 -16.56
N GLY A 85 -18.30 -7.42 -15.57
CA GLY A 85 -16.89 -7.82 -15.64
C GLY A 85 -16.09 -7.21 -14.50
N PHE A 86 -14.77 -7.20 -14.67
CA PHE A 86 -13.84 -6.72 -13.66
C PHE A 86 -12.76 -5.83 -14.31
N CYS A 87 -12.67 -4.58 -13.87
CA CYS A 87 -11.58 -3.67 -14.16
C CYS A 87 -10.48 -3.79 -13.08
N VAL A 88 -9.30 -4.23 -13.47
CA VAL A 88 -8.14 -4.42 -12.60
C VAL A 88 -7.10 -3.36 -12.97
N ASN A 89 -7.10 -2.25 -12.23
CA ASN A 89 -6.23 -1.10 -12.51
C ASN A 89 -4.91 -1.22 -11.76
N LEU A 90 -3.83 -1.50 -12.48
CA LEU A 90 -2.46 -1.67 -11.98
C LEU A 90 -1.50 -0.77 -12.78
N SER A 91 -1.98 0.43 -13.11
CA SER A 91 -1.28 1.40 -13.97
C SER A 91 -0.76 2.59 -13.17
N VAL A 92 0.03 3.41 -13.85
CA VAL A 92 0.43 4.76 -13.44
C VAL A 92 -0.23 5.76 -14.40
N ASP A 93 -0.19 7.06 -14.07
CA ASP A 93 -0.62 8.15 -14.96
C ASP A 93 -2.13 8.14 -15.33
N THR A 94 -2.94 7.30 -14.67
CA THR A 94 -4.39 7.23 -14.87
C THR A 94 -5.17 7.62 -13.62
N SER A 95 -6.28 8.36 -13.78
CA SER A 95 -7.10 8.78 -12.63
C SER A 95 -7.91 7.62 -12.07
N SER A 96 -7.47 7.06 -10.94
CA SER A 96 -8.20 6.02 -10.21
C SER A 96 -9.65 6.43 -9.95
N LEU A 97 -9.88 7.68 -9.56
CA LEU A 97 -11.23 8.20 -9.29
C LEU A 97 -12.13 8.17 -10.54
N ASP A 98 -11.65 8.64 -11.69
CA ASP A 98 -12.47 8.70 -12.90
C ASP A 98 -12.75 7.29 -13.46
N LEU A 99 -11.74 6.43 -13.44
CA LEU A 99 -11.88 5.03 -13.86
C LEU A 99 -12.86 4.28 -12.95
N MET A 100 -12.71 4.42 -11.64
CA MET A 100 -13.61 3.83 -10.64
C MET A 100 -15.06 4.29 -10.82
N LYS A 101 -15.27 5.60 -10.98
CA LYS A 101 -16.61 6.18 -11.19
C LYS A 101 -17.27 5.62 -12.44
N PHE A 102 -16.53 5.56 -13.53
CA PHE A 102 -17.06 5.04 -14.78
C PHE A 102 -17.36 3.54 -14.70
N CYS A 103 -16.48 2.72 -14.11
CA CYS A 103 -16.74 1.30 -13.90
C CYS A 103 -18.03 1.09 -13.08
N ARG A 104 -18.20 1.85 -12.00
CA ARG A 104 -19.41 1.81 -11.17
C ARG A 104 -20.66 2.23 -11.94
N GLU A 105 -20.58 3.31 -12.73
CA GLU A 105 -21.67 3.82 -13.58
C GLU A 105 -22.21 2.73 -14.53
N ILE A 106 -21.34 1.89 -15.07
CA ILE A 106 -21.69 0.84 -16.02
C ILE A 106 -21.85 -0.56 -15.41
N GLY A 107 -21.79 -0.72 -14.08
CA GLY A 107 -22.00 -2.03 -13.44
C GLY A 107 -20.77 -2.95 -13.40
N VAL A 108 -19.57 -2.43 -13.60
CA VAL A 108 -18.30 -3.19 -13.62
C VAL A 108 -17.58 -3.09 -12.28
N LEU A 109 -17.13 -4.23 -11.74
CA LEU A 109 -16.31 -4.26 -10.53
C LEU A 109 -14.96 -3.59 -10.79
N TYR A 110 -14.41 -2.94 -9.77
CA TYR A 110 -13.14 -2.21 -9.89
C TYR A 110 -12.21 -2.51 -8.72
N ILE A 111 -10.92 -2.61 -9.00
CA ILE A 111 -9.86 -2.64 -7.98
C ILE A 111 -8.64 -1.86 -8.47
N ASP A 112 -7.99 -1.14 -7.57
CA ASP A 112 -6.65 -0.58 -7.76
C ASP A 112 -5.77 -0.76 -6.52
N THR A 113 -4.50 -0.36 -6.63
CA THR A 113 -3.53 -0.38 -5.53
C THR A 113 -3.14 1.02 -5.05
N VAL A 114 -3.68 2.07 -5.65
CA VAL A 114 -3.30 3.48 -5.39
C VAL A 114 -4.41 4.42 -5.87
N VAL A 115 -4.55 5.58 -5.21
CA VAL A 115 -5.34 6.70 -5.75
C VAL A 115 -4.45 7.53 -6.68
N GLU A 116 -4.29 7.05 -7.91
CA GLU A 116 -3.46 7.69 -8.92
C GLU A 116 -4.24 8.86 -9.58
N PRO A 117 -3.58 10.00 -9.85
CA PRO A 117 -4.12 11.07 -10.68
C PRO A 117 -3.78 10.88 -12.16
N TRP A 118 -4.42 11.65 -13.04
CA TRP A 118 -3.99 11.70 -14.44
C TRP A 118 -2.55 12.23 -14.58
N ALA A 119 -1.85 11.76 -15.62
CA ALA A 119 -0.50 12.18 -16.00
C ALA A 119 -0.28 13.70 -15.86
N GLY A 120 0.91 14.08 -15.36
CA GLY A 120 1.33 15.47 -15.15
C GLY A 120 1.04 16.01 -13.75
N TYR A 121 0.05 15.47 -13.02
CA TYR A 121 -0.36 15.98 -11.71
C TYR A 121 0.78 16.15 -10.70
N TYR A 122 1.63 15.12 -10.54
CA TYR A 122 2.66 15.08 -9.50
C TYR A 122 3.73 16.17 -9.63
N PHE A 123 4.06 16.59 -10.85
CA PHE A 123 5.14 17.55 -11.10
C PHE A 123 4.63 18.91 -11.59
N ASP A 124 3.42 19.00 -12.13
CA ASP A 124 2.84 20.26 -12.62
C ASP A 124 1.99 20.98 -11.55
N THR A 125 1.63 20.30 -10.45
CA THR A 125 0.92 20.92 -9.32
C THR A 125 1.91 21.60 -8.38
N ALA A 126 1.83 22.93 -8.27
CA ALA A 126 2.73 23.71 -7.42
C ALA A 126 2.34 23.69 -5.92
N ASP A 127 1.07 23.48 -5.60
CA ASP A 127 0.58 23.41 -4.22
C ASP A 127 0.85 22.04 -3.61
N ASN A 128 1.66 22.01 -2.55
CA ASN A 128 2.01 20.78 -1.84
C ASN A 128 0.79 20.17 -1.13
N ALA A 129 -0.11 20.98 -0.59
CA ALA A 129 -1.30 20.47 0.12
C ALA A 129 -2.24 19.73 -0.83
N ALA A 130 -2.38 20.22 -2.08
CA ALA A 130 -3.14 19.52 -3.11
C ALA A 130 -2.48 18.20 -3.53
N ARG A 131 -1.15 18.11 -3.43
CA ARG A 131 -0.37 16.94 -3.84
C ARG A 131 -0.32 15.82 -2.81
N THR A 132 -0.96 15.95 -1.66
CA THR A 132 -0.92 14.91 -0.63
C THR A 132 -1.82 13.72 -0.96
N ASN A 133 -1.51 12.54 -0.41
CA ASN A 133 -2.41 11.39 -0.52
C ASN A 133 -3.70 11.64 0.26
N TYR A 134 -3.68 12.46 1.31
CA TYR A 134 -4.89 12.92 1.96
C TYR A 134 -5.85 13.61 0.98
N ALA A 135 -5.36 14.56 0.18
CA ALA A 135 -6.19 15.28 -0.79
C ALA A 135 -6.72 14.36 -1.89
N LEU A 136 -5.91 13.42 -2.37
CA LEU A 136 -6.32 12.41 -3.35
C LEU A 136 -7.38 11.46 -2.76
N ARG A 137 -7.13 10.91 -1.57
CA ARG A 137 -8.06 10.06 -0.82
C ARG A 137 -9.37 10.78 -0.53
N GLN A 138 -9.34 12.05 -0.14
CA GLN A 138 -10.55 12.81 0.21
C GLN A 138 -11.52 12.88 -0.98
N LYS A 139 -11.02 13.02 -2.21
CA LYS A 139 -11.88 12.99 -3.41
C LYS A 139 -12.62 11.66 -3.57
N VAL A 140 -11.97 10.53 -3.25
CA VAL A 140 -12.61 9.20 -3.25
C VAL A 140 -13.65 9.09 -2.13
N ARG A 141 -13.34 9.60 -0.93
CA ARG A 141 -14.30 9.60 0.19
C ARG A 141 -15.52 10.49 -0.09
N ASP A 142 -15.34 11.63 -0.73
CA ASP A 142 -16.43 12.52 -1.15
C ASP A 142 -17.32 11.84 -2.19
N GLU A 143 -16.73 11.14 -3.17
CA GLU A 143 -17.47 10.36 -4.17
C GLU A 143 -18.28 9.23 -3.52
N LYS A 144 -17.68 8.50 -2.57
CA LYS A 144 -18.38 7.48 -1.78
C LYS A 144 -19.57 8.06 -1.02
N ALA A 145 -19.39 9.22 -0.38
CA ALA A 145 -20.45 9.88 0.38
C ALA A 145 -21.59 10.38 -0.52
N ALA A 146 -21.26 10.89 -1.71
CA ALA A 146 -22.24 11.34 -2.70
C ALA A 146 -23.01 10.18 -3.35
N ASN A 147 -22.37 9.01 -3.49
CA ASN A 147 -22.92 7.85 -4.18
C ASN A 147 -22.80 6.56 -3.33
N PRO A 148 -23.56 6.43 -2.23
CA PRO A 148 -23.46 5.28 -1.33
C PRO A 148 -23.95 3.98 -1.99
N GLY A 149 -23.29 2.86 -1.67
CA GLY A 149 -23.61 1.54 -2.22
C GLY A 149 -23.31 1.41 -3.71
N GLY A 150 -24.05 0.55 -4.40
CA GLY A 150 -23.83 0.23 -5.81
C GLY A 150 -22.65 -0.71 -6.05
N THR A 151 -22.26 -0.85 -7.31
CA THR A 151 -21.20 -1.79 -7.74
C THR A 151 -19.90 -1.60 -6.95
N THR A 152 -19.31 -2.70 -6.51
CA THR A 152 -18.11 -2.64 -5.67
C THR A 152 -16.90 -2.10 -6.41
N ALA A 153 -16.23 -1.14 -5.78
CA ALA A 153 -14.94 -0.63 -6.18
C ALA A 153 -14.00 -0.63 -4.98
N VAL A 154 -12.93 -1.39 -5.06
CA VAL A 154 -11.94 -1.51 -3.98
C VAL A 154 -10.79 -0.55 -4.27
N SER A 155 -10.67 0.48 -3.44
CA SER A 155 -9.59 1.47 -3.50
C SER A 155 -8.39 0.96 -2.70
N CYS A 156 -7.19 1.10 -3.27
CA CYS A 156 -5.91 0.94 -2.58
C CYS A 156 -5.72 -0.45 -1.94
N CYS A 157 -5.91 -1.51 -2.73
CA CYS A 157 -5.78 -2.90 -2.30
C CYS A 157 -4.57 -3.60 -2.93
N GLY A 158 -3.39 -3.13 -2.55
CA GLY A 158 -2.10 -3.79 -2.77
C GLY A 158 -1.56 -4.36 -1.46
N ALA A 159 -0.23 -4.38 -1.30
CA ALA A 159 0.40 -4.78 -0.05
C ALA A 159 0.23 -3.67 1.01
N ASN A 160 0.68 -2.48 0.67
CA ASN A 160 0.65 -1.25 1.45
C ASN A 160 0.51 -0.10 0.46
N PRO A 161 -0.64 0.58 0.35
CA PRO A 161 -1.89 0.33 1.05
C PRO A 161 -2.52 -1.02 0.68
N GLY A 162 -3.19 -1.65 1.64
CA GLY A 162 -4.02 -2.83 1.40
C GLY A 162 -3.90 -3.90 2.48
N MET A 163 -3.10 -4.95 2.23
CA MET A 163 -2.83 -6.05 3.17
C MET A 163 -2.49 -5.57 4.58
N VAL A 164 -1.73 -4.48 4.71
CA VAL A 164 -1.36 -3.93 6.02
C VAL A 164 -2.56 -3.52 6.88
N SER A 165 -3.68 -3.07 6.30
CA SER A 165 -4.94 -2.83 7.05
C SER A 165 -5.47 -4.12 7.68
N TRP A 166 -5.33 -5.25 6.98
CA TRP A 166 -5.72 -6.56 7.50
C TRP A 166 -4.77 -7.03 8.60
N PHE A 167 -3.47 -6.76 8.45
CA PHE A 167 -2.48 -6.99 9.50
C PHE A 167 -2.71 -6.15 10.75
N VAL A 168 -3.16 -4.89 10.65
CA VAL A 168 -3.53 -4.11 11.85
C VAL A 168 -4.61 -4.84 12.65
N LYS A 169 -5.66 -5.34 11.99
CA LYS A 169 -6.73 -6.11 12.66
C LYS A 169 -6.20 -7.38 13.33
N GLU A 170 -5.38 -8.18 12.64
CA GLU A 170 -4.74 -9.37 13.22
C GLU A 170 -3.79 -9.04 14.39
N ALA A 171 -3.01 -7.96 14.27
CA ALA A 171 -2.09 -7.51 15.30
C ALA A 171 -2.85 -7.09 16.57
N LEU A 172 -4.00 -6.40 16.43
CA LEU A 172 -4.84 -6.03 17.57
C LEU A 172 -5.44 -7.26 18.26
N LEU A 173 -5.94 -8.23 17.50
CA LEU A 173 -6.47 -9.47 18.07
C LEU A 173 -5.36 -10.28 18.78
N THR A 174 -4.17 -10.32 18.17
CA THR A 174 -2.98 -10.95 18.76
C THR A 174 -2.58 -10.26 20.05
N LEU A 175 -2.49 -8.92 20.04
CA LEU A 175 -2.17 -8.12 21.21
C LEU A 175 -3.20 -8.29 22.33
N ALA A 176 -4.51 -8.29 22.02
CA ALA A 176 -5.56 -8.51 23.00
C ALA A 176 -5.41 -9.87 23.69
N LYS A 177 -5.23 -10.94 22.90
CA LYS A 177 -5.00 -12.29 23.41
C LYS A 177 -3.75 -12.36 24.31
N ASP A 178 -2.63 -11.82 23.84
CA ASP A 178 -1.34 -11.92 24.50
C ASP A 178 -1.20 -11.02 25.74
N THR A 179 -2.19 -10.14 25.94
CA THR A 179 -2.36 -9.31 27.14
C THR A 179 -3.51 -9.78 28.04
N GLY A 180 -4.08 -10.95 27.74
CA GLY A 180 -5.13 -11.57 28.56
C GLY A 180 -6.49 -10.89 28.47
N ARG A 181 -6.75 -10.09 27.43
CA ARG A 181 -8.05 -9.46 27.17
C ARG A 181 -8.91 -10.41 26.34
N ASP A 182 -10.04 -10.83 26.88
CA ASP A 182 -11.06 -11.58 26.14
C ASP A 182 -11.90 -10.61 25.32
N VAL A 183 -11.73 -10.64 23.99
CA VAL A 183 -12.40 -9.74 23.05
C VAL A 183 -13.12 -10.54 21.97
N ALA A 184 -14.38 -10.20 21.74
CA ALA A 184 -15.05 -10.64 20.51
C ALA A 184 -14.46 -9.86 19.33
N VAL A 185 -14.30 -10.54 18.18
CA VAL A 185 -13.81 -9.88 16.96
C VAL A 185 -14.75 -8.73 16.60
N PRO A 186 -14.27 -7.47 16.56
CA PRO A 186 -15.11 -6.34 16.22
C PRO A 186 -15.70 -6.47 14.81
N GLN A 187 -16.97 -6.07 14.67
CA GLN A 187 -17.73 -6.23 13.42
C GLN A 187 -17.80 -4.94 12.59
N ASP A 188 -17.48 -3.81 13.20
CA ASP A 188 -17.58 -2.49 12.58
C ASP A 188 -16.41 -1.59 12.98
N ARG A 189 -16.33 -0.44 12.31
CA ARG A 189 -15.31 0.58 12.53
C ARG A 189 -15.24 1.01 14.00
N ALA A 190 -16.39 1.24 14.64
CA ALA A 190 -16.46 1.72 16.02
C ALA A 190 -15.87 0.70 17.00
N GLY A 191 -16.18 -0.59 16.83
CA GLY A 191 -15.62 -1.66 17.64
C GLY A 191 -14.11 -1.82 17.44
N TRP A 192 -13.61 -1.68 16.21
CA TRP A 192 -12.17 -1.73 15.92
C TRP A 192 -11.41 -0.55 16.54
N ALA A 193 -11.94 0.68 16.41
CA ALA A 193 -11.38 1.87 17.03
C ALA A 193 -11.36 1.75 18.57
N ALA A 194 -12.47 1.30 19.17
CA ALA A 194 -12.56 1.08 20.61
C ALA A 194 -11.59 0.00 21.10
N LEU A 195 -11.42 -1.09 20.34
CA LEU A 195 -10.43 -2.13 20.66
C LEU A 195 -9.02 -1.53 20.68
N MET A 196 -8.62 -0.82 19.63
CA MET A 196 -7.28 -0.23 19.54
C MET A 196 -7.02 0.78 20.67
N GLN A 197 -7.99 1.64 20.98
CA GLN A 197 -7.95 2.54 22.13
C GLN A 197 -7.78 1.79 23.45
N SER A 198 -8.57 0.73 23.68
CA SER A 198 -8.54 -0.06 24.92
C SER A 198 -7.23 -0.82 25.16
N LEU A 199 -6.50 -1.11 24.07
CA LEU A 199 -5.18 -1.73 24.10
C LEU A 199 -4.05 -0.73 24.36
N GLY A 200 -4.36 0.57 24.36
CA GLY A 200 -3.38 1.64 24.58
C GLY A 200 -2.38 1.80 23.44
N VAL A 201 -2.75 1.39 22.22
CA VAL A 201 -1.90 1.58 21.04
C VAL A 201 -1.83 3.07 20.72
N LYS A 202 -0.63 3.65 20.75
CA LYS A 202 -0.41 5.08 20.44
C LYS A 202 -0.27 5.31 18.94
N GLY A 203 0.32 4.35 18.24
CA GLY A 203 0.44 4.44 16.80
C GLY A 203 0.89 3.14 16.14
N VAL A 204 1.02 3.24 14.83
CA VAL A 204 1.34 2.16 13.90
C VAL A 204 2.39 2.68 12.92
N HIS A 205 3.55 2.03 12.83
CA HIS A 205 4.35 2.15 11.61
C HIS A 205 3.92 1.07 10.64
N ILE A 206 3.77 1.41 9.37
CA ILE A 206 3.96 0.43 8.31
C ILE A 206 5.47 0.21 8.24
N ALA A 207 5.94 -0.87 8.85
CA ALA A 207 7.35 -1.10 9.11
C ALA A 207 7.85 -2.14 8.11
N GLU A 208 8.59 -1.66 7.11
CA GLU A 208 9.07 -2.47 6.00
C GLU A 208 10.59 -2.47 5.92
N ARG A 209 11.14 -3.65 5.64
CA ARG A 209 12.53 -3.84 5.27
C ARG A 209 12.63 -4.78 4.07
N ASP A 210 12.95 -4.20 2.92
CA ASP A 210 13.33 -4.98 1.75
C ASP A 210 14.84 -5.26 1.79
N THR A 211 15.21 -6.54 1.74
CA THR A 211 16.60 -7.03 1.74
C THR A 211 16.96 -7.74 0.44
N GLN A 212 16.09 -7.69 -0.57
CA GLN A 212 16.33 -8.33 -1.85
C GLN A 212 17.57 -7.73 -2.51
N ALA A 213 18.54 -8.60 -2.77
CA ALA A 213 19.85 -8.21 -3.26
C ALA A 213 20.21 -8.99 -4.52
N ARG A 214 20.94 -8.33 -5.42
CA ARG A 214 21.50 -8.94 -6.63
C ARG A 214 23.03 -8.99 -6.56
N ARG A 215 23.64 -9.85 -7.38
CA ARG A 215 25.12 -10.03 -7.40
C ARG A 215 25.90 -8.84 -7.93
N GLN A 216 25.28 -8.03 -8.79
CA GLN A 216 25.95 -6.94 -9.47
C GLN A 216 25.66 -5.63 -8.72
N PRO A 217 26.68 -4.78 -8.50
CA PRO A 217 26.46 -3.49 -7.85
C PRO A 217 25.54 -2.62 -8.70
N ARG A 218 24.73 -1.78 -8.05
CA ARG A 218 23.91 -0.74 -8.72
C ARG A 218 24.73 0.03 -9.77
N PRO A 219 24.27 0.16 -11.04
CA PRO A 219 24.95 1.01 -12.00
C PRO A 219 24.71 2.47 -11.62
N ARG A 220 25.71 3.34 -11.85
CA ARG A 220 25.52 4.79 -11.70
C ARG A 220 24.50 5.32 -12.70
N ASP A 221 23.82 6.40 -12.35
CA ASP A 221 22.80 7.05 -13.19
C ASP A 221 21.60 6.16 -13.57
N VAL A 222 21.38 5.06 -12.83
CA VAL A 222 20.24 4.14 -12.97
C VAL A 222 19.48 4.05 -11.65
N PHE A 223 18.18 4.37 -11.66
CA PHE A 223 17.34 4.11 -10.50
C PHE A 223 16.94 2.63 -10.52
N VAL A 224 17.34 1.90 -9.48
CA VAL A 224 17.04 0.47 -9.31
C VAL A 224 16.08 0.31 -8.14
N ASN A 225 15.03 -0.47 -8.32
CA ASN A 225 14.07 -0.80 -7.26
C ASN A 225 13.52 -2.21 -7.44
N THR A 226 12.76 -2.72 -6.48
CA THR A 226 12.05 -4.01 -6.55
C THR A 226 10.62 -3.88 -7.08
N TRP A 227 10.09 -2.66 -7.12
CA TRP A 227 8.80 -2.32 -7.72
C TRP A 227 8.88 -1.02 -8.54
N SER A 228 7.72 -0.48 -8.96
CA SER A 228 7.62 0.69 -9.85
C SER A 228 8.57 1.82 -9.44
N VAL A 229 9.56 2.10 -10.29
CA VAL A 229 10.50 3.21 -10.08
C VAL A 229 9.79 4.55 -10.25
N GLU A 230 8.92 4.67 -11.25
CA GLU A 230 8.16 5.91 -11.51
C GLU A 230 7.21 6.21 -10.35
N GLY A 231 6.49 5.20 -9.85
CA GLY A 231 5.62 5.33 -8.67
C GLY A 231 6.41 5.76 -7.44
N PHE A 232 7.52 5.05 -7.14
CA PHE A 232 8.33 5.39 -5.97
C PHE A 232 8.97 6.78 -6.05
N ILE A 233 9.35 7.25 -7.24
CA ILE A 233 9.80 8.63 -7.44
C ILE A 233 8.65 9.60 -7.19
N ALA A 234 7.47 9.39 -7.80
CA ALA A 234 6.32 10.28 -7.64
C ALA A 234 5.93 10.44 -6.16
N GLU A 235 5.75 9.32 -5.46
CA GLU A 235 5.42 9.26 -4.04
C GLU A 235 6.54 9.82 -3.16
N GLY A 236 7.79 9.51 -3.50
CA GLY A 236 8.95 10.02 -2.78
C GLY A 236 9.14 11.55 -2.88
N PHE A 237 8.63 12.17 -3.95
CA PHE A 237 8.61 13.62 -4.15
C PHE A 237 7.37 14.31 -3.58
N GLN A 238 6.30 13.57 -3.27
CA GLN A 238 5.18 14.12 -2.51
C GLN A 238 5.63 14.49 -1.07
N PRO A 239 4.87 15.38 -0.40
CA PRO A 239 5.13 15.70 1.00
C PRO A 239 5.19 14.46 1.88
N ALA A 240 6.11 14.45 2.84
CA ALA A 240 6.05 13.51 3.96
C ALA A 240 4.69 13.66 4.65
N GLU A 241 3.98 12.55 4.85
CA GLU A 241 2.59 12.56 5.32
C GLU A 241 2.34 11.41 6.29
N LEU A 242 1.59 11.71 7.34
CA LEU A 242 1.30 10.79 8.42
C LEU A 242 -0.07 11.05 9.01
N GLY A 243 -0.78 9.98 9.36
CA GLY A 243 -1.87 10.03 10.30
C GLY A 243 -1.38 10.53 11.66
N TRP A 244 -2.14 11.41 12.31
CA TRP A 244 -1.69 12.17 13.48
C TRP A 244 -2.44 11.76 14.74
N GLY A 245 -1.72 11.15 15.68
CA GLY A 245 -2.29 10.55 16.88
C GLY A 245 -2.63 11.57 17.97
N THR A 246 -3.63 11.23 18.79
CA THR A 246 -4.05 12.05 19.94
C THR A 246 -3.01 12.10 21.07
N HIS A 247 -2.02 11.21 21.07
CA HIS A 247 -0.96 11.20 22.09
C HIS A 247 0.17 12.19 21.78
N GLU A 248 0.25 12.70 20.55
CA GLU A 248 1.33 13.59 20.13
C GLU A 248 1.25 14.94 20.85
N THR A 249 2.32 15.31 21.54
CA THR A 249 2.42 16.55 22.33
C THR A 249 3.28 17.63 21.66
N TRP A 250 3.93 17.28 20.56
CA TRP A 250 4.79 18.17 19.79
C TRP A 250 4.35 18.19 18.33
N PHE A 251 4.31 19.39 17.76
CA PHE A 251 3.96 19.60 16.36
C PHE A 251 5.18 20.13 15.59
N PRO A 252 5.59 19.51 14.46
CA PRO A 252 6.73 19.96 13.67
C PRO A 252 6.57 21.40 13.16
N GLU A 253 7.65 22.20 13.18
CA GLU A 253 7.62 23.60 12.73
C GLU A 253 7.21 23.76 11.25
N ASN A 254 7.55 22.78 10.42
CA ASN A 254 7.18 22.73 9.00
C ASN A 254 5.99 21.78 8.72
N GLY A 255 5.24 21.41 9.77
CA GLY A 255 4.05 20.59 9.68
C GLY A 255 2.79 21.41 9.39
N HIS A 256 1.80 20.76 8.78
CA HIS A 256 0.52 21.36 8.41
C HIS A 256 -0.64 20.40 8.67
N SER A 257 -1.73 20.92 9.22
CA SER A 257 -2.98 20.18 9.46
C SER A 257 -4.04 20.49 8.39
N TYR A 258 -5.17 19.80 8.45
CA TYR A 258 -6.30 20.00 7.55
C TYR A 258 -7.54 20.49 8.31
N ASP A 259 -8.24 21.49 7.77
CA ASP A 259 -9.51 22.01 8.32
C ASP A 259 -10.75 21.31 7.71
N THR A 260 -10.56 20.47 6.70
CA THR A 260 -11.63 19.79 5.94
C THR A 260 -11.32 18.31 5.80
N GLY A 261 -12.32 17.50 5.47
CA GLY A 261 -12.17 16.05 5.31
C GLY A 261 -12.18 15.29 6.64
N CYS A 262 -11.50 14.14 6.69
CA CYS A 262 -11.43 13.30 7.91
C CYS A 262 -10.53 13.86 9.03
N GLN A 263 -9.71 14.88 8.74
CA GLN A 263 -8.80 15.58 9.66
C GLN A 263 -7.87 14.64 10.45
N ALA A 264 -7.57 13.46 9.87
CA ALA A 264 -6.84 12.39 10.54
C ALA A 264 -5.32 12.44 10.35
N ALA A 265 -4.79 13.39 9.57
CA ALA A 265 -3.40 13.43 9.15
C ALA A 265 -2.79 14.84 9.23
N ILE A 266 -1.46 14.88 9.16
CA ILE A 266 -0.66 16.08 8.91
C ILE A 266 0.30 15.79 7.75
N TRP A 267 0.86 16.83 7.15
CA TRP A 267 1.95 16.71 6.18
C TRP A 267 3.08 17.68 6.51
N LEU A 268 4.30 17.37 6.07
CA LEU A 268 5.49 18.20 6.27
C LEU A 268 5.89 18.83 4.94
N GLU A 269 6.35 20.09 4.96
CA GLU A 269 6.94 20.79 3.80
C GLU A 269 8.32 20.23 3.41
N ARG A 270 8.40 18.92 3.17
CA ARG A 270 9.61 18.20 2.78
C ARG A 270 9.22 16.90 2.05
N PRO A 271 9.95 16.48 1.00
CA PRO A 271 9.69 15.21 0.34
C PRO A 271 9.83 14.02 1.29
N GLY A 272 8.94 13.04 1.15
CA GLY A 272 8.91 11.85 1.99
C GLY A 272 10.18 11.00 1.90
N ALA A 273 10.71 10.82 0.68
CA ALA A 273 11.88 9.96 0.44
C ALA A 273 13.23 10.55 0.92
N ILE A 274 13.24 11.75 1.52
CA ILE A 274 14.40 12.29 2.26
C ILE A 274 14.09 12.58 3.73
N THR A 275 12.88 12.26 4.18
CA THR A 275 12.46 12.40 5.57
C THR A 275 12.63 11.04 6.22
N ARG A 276 13.47 10.96 7.26
CA ARG A 276 13.82 9.69 7.90
C ARG A 276 13.14 9.58 9.25
N VAL A 277 12.76 8.37 9.61
CA VAL A 277 12.17 8.02 10.90
C VAL A 277 12.89 6.83 11.50
N HIS A 278 13.03 6.82 12.83
CA HIS A 278 13.45 5.65 13.59
C HIS A 278 12.32 4.63 13.62
N THR A 279 12.60 3.41 13.21
CA THR A 279 11.63 2.30 13.23
C THR A 279 12.33 0.98 13.53
N TRP A 280 11.58 -0.11 13.51
CA TRP A 280 12.07 -1.44 13.83
C TRP A 280 11.36 -2.51 13.00
N CYS A 281 12.11 -3.48 12.50
CA CYS A 281 11.60 -4.70 11.88
C CYS A 281 12.33 -5.94 12.48
N PRO A 282 11.73 -7.14 12.47
CA PRO A 282 12.32 -8.34 13.08
C PRO A 282 13.73 -8.70 12.60
N THR A 283 14.01 -8.58 11.30
CA THR A 283 15.29 -8.99 10.71
C THR A 283 16.44 -8.05 11.09
N PRO A 284 16.36 -6.73 10.84
CA PRO A 284 17.46 -5.82 11.17
C PRO A 284 17.44 -5.35 12.64
N GLY A 285 16.31 -5.46 13.32
CA GLY A 285 16.06 -4.72 14.54
C GLY A 285 15.86 -3.23 14.27
N PRO A 286 16.50 -2.32 15.04
CA PRO A 286 16.40 -0.88 14.83
C PRO A 286 16.92 -0.46 13.44
N GLN A 287 16.19 0.40 12.75
CA GLN A 287 16.60 0.93 11.44
C GLN A 287 16.05 2.34 11.18
N PHE A 288 16.55 2.98 10.14
CA PHE A 288 15.86 4.10 9.51
C PHE A 288 14.85 3.61 8.49
N GLY A 289 13.68 4.22 8.47
CA GLY A 289 12.75 4.18 7.35
C GLY A 289 12.60 5.58 6.74
N PHE A 290 12.19 5.64 5.48
CA PHE A 290 11.72 6.86 4.84
C PHE A 290 10.23 7.07 5.14
N LEU A 291 9.85 8.31 5.45
CA LEU A 291 8.47 8.74 5.70
C LEU A 291 7.81 9.11 4.36
N VAL A 292 7.69 8.13 3.47
CA VAL A 292 6.99 8.28 2.19
C VAL A 292 5.49 8.33 2.45
N THR A 293 4.77 9.25 1.79
CA THR A 293 3.32 9.33 1.93
C THR A 293 2.67 8.09 1.34
N HIS A 294 1.60 7.60 1.97
CA HIS A 294 0.90 6.41 1.55
C HIS A 294 -0.56 6.50 2.01
N ASN A 295 -1.52 5.92 1.27
CA ASN A 295 -2.94 6.07 1.57
C ASN A 295 -3.32 5.56 2.97
N GLU A 296 -2.75 4.42 3.38
CA GLU A 296 -3.03 3.77 4.66
C GLU A 296 -2.52 4.56 5.87
N ALA A 297 -1.52 5.44 5.69
CA ALA A 297 -1.11 6.37 6.72
C ALA A 297 -2.30 7.26 7.16
N ILE A 298 -3.16 7.64 6.21
CA ILE A 298 -4.38 8.39 6.49
C ILE A 298 -5.54 7.46 6.83
N SER A 299 -5.75 6.40 6.03
CA SER A 299 -6.94 5.56 6.16
C SER A 299 -7.00 4.81 7.48
N ILE A 300 -5.87 4.31 8.00
CA ILE A 300 -5.79 3.63 9.30
C ILE A 300 -6.07 4.63 10.43
N SER A 301 -5.41 5.78 10.46
CA SER A 301 -5.68 6.79 11.51
C SER A 301 -7.13 7.28 11.48
N ASP A 302 -7.72 7.47 10.29
CA ASP A 302 -9.14 7.76 10.14
C ASP A 302 -9.98 6.61 10.71
N TYR A 303 -9.81 5.39 10.19
CA TYR A 303 -10.62 4.21 10.55
C TYR A 303 -10.65 3.94 12.06
N TYR A 304 -9.50 4.07 12.74
CA TYR A 304 -9.37 3.80 14.17
C TYR A 304 -9.62 5.03 15.07
N THR A 305 -10.15 6.13 14.53
CA THR A 305 -10.56 7.30 15.34
C THR A 305 -11.81 7.00 16.19
N VAL A 306 -11.76 7.38 17.48
CA VAL A 306 -12.91 7.44 18.39
C VAL A 306 -13.26 8.90 18.68
N GLY A 307 -14.54 9.24 18.62
CA GLY A 307 -15.04 10.61 18.82
C GLY A 307 -15.14 11.38 17.51
N ASN A 308 -15.24 12.71 17.63
CA ASN A 308 -15.39 13.59 16.46
C ASN A 308 -14.04 13.78 15.75
N ALA A 309 -14.07 14.01 14.44
CA ALA A 309 -12.86 14.13 13.63
C ALA A 309 -11.97 15.33 14.01
N ASP A 310 -12.57 16.46 14.40
CA ASP A 310 -11.92 17.73 14.75
C ASP A 310 -11.36 17.76 16.19
N ALA A 311 -11.94 16.96 17.07
CA ALA A 311 -11.51 16.79 18.44
C ALA A 311 -11.67 15.31 18.86
N PRO A 312 -10.83 14.41 18.32
CA PRO A 312 -10.93 12.99 18.60
C PRO A 312 -10.58 12.70 20.06
N GLU A 313 -11.31 11.77 20.67
CA GLU A 313 -10.97 11.22 21.98
C GLU A 313 -9.76 10.28 21.88
N TYR A 314 -9.64 9.60 20.73
CA TYR A 314 -8.54 8.73 20.41
C TYR A 314 -8.31 8.67 18.91
N ARG A 315 -7.04 8.68 18.52
CA ARG A 315 -6.57 8.39 17.16
C ARG A 315 -5.12 7.89 17.24
N PRO A 316 -4.73 6.86 16.49
CA PRO A 316 -3.33 6.46 16.41
C PRO A 316 -2.54 7.37 15.47
N THR A 317 -1.26 7.62 15.75
CA THR A 317 -0.31 8.05 14.71
C THR A 317 -0.10 6.90 13.74
N CYS A 318 -0.11 7.15 12.43
CA CYS A 318 0.14 6.11 11.44
C CYS A 318 0.96 6.63 10.27
N HIS A 319 2.08 5.98 9.94
CA HIS A 319 2.85 6.34 8.75
C HIS A 319 3.75 5.22 8.27
N TYR A 320 4.22 5.40 7.04
CA TYR A 320 5.22 4.51 6.48
C TYR A 320 6.59 4.77 7.11
N ALA A 321 7.31 3.69 7.40
CA ALA A 321 8.71 3.72 7.80
C ALA A 321 9.47 2.74 6.89
N TYR A 322 9.67 3.16 5.64
CA TYR A 322 10.13 2.29 4.56
C TYR A 322 11.65 2.22 4.47
N HIS A 323 12.24 1.04 4.69
CA HIS A 323 13.60 0.78 4.25
C HIS A 323 13.57 -0.06 2.96
N PRO A 324 13.71 0.57 1.76
CA PRO A 324 13.73 -0.16 0.50
C PRO A 324 15.00 -1.00 0.37
N CYS A 325 15.10 -1.80 -0.69
CA CYS A 325 16.31 -2.56 -0.97
C CYS A 325 17.54 -1.63 -1.06
N ASP A 326 18.73 -2.17 -0.76
CA ASP A 326 19.96 -1.39 -0.70
C ASP A 326 20.25 -0.63 -2.00
N ASP A 327 19.94 -1.23 -3.16
CA ASP A 327 20.08 -0.58 -4.46
C ASP A 327 19.14 0.65 -4.58
N ALA A 328 17.91 0.57 -4.06
CA ALA A 328 16.97 1.70 -4.04
C ALA A 328 17.38 2.80 -3.04
N VAL A 329 17.94 2.44 -1.88
CA VAL A 329 18.55 3.42 -0.95
C VAL A 329 19.64 4.21 -1.67
N LEU A 330 20.52 3.53 -2.42
CA LEU A 330 21.57 4.16 -3.20
C LEU A 330 21.01 5.00 -4.37
N SER A 331 19.91 4.57 -4.98
CA SER A 331 19.22 5.34 -6.02
C SER A 331 18.63 6.64 -5.50
N LEU A 332 17.97 6.62 -4.34
CA LEU A 332 17.45 7.82 -3.68
C LEU A 332 18.59 8.76 -3.28
N HIS A 333 19.67 8.22 -2.71
CA HIS A 333 20.84 9.01 -2.33
C HIS A 333 21.45 9.74 -3.55
N GLU A 334 21.61 9.06 -4.68
CA GLU A 334 22.09 9.66 -5.92
C GLU A 334 21.11 10.70 -6.49
N MET A 335 19.81 10.39 -6.49
CA MET A 335 18.77 11.26 -7.04
C MET A 335 18.71 12.60 -6.29
N PHE A 336 18.57 12.55 -4.96
CA PHE A 336 18.46 13.74 -4.13
C PHE A 336 19.79 14.46 -3.98
N GLY A 337 20.92 13.75 -3.92
CA GLY A 337 22.25 14.36 -3.85
C GLY A 337 22.64 15.11 -5.12
N SER A 338 22.17 14.65 -6.29
CA SER A 338 22.42 15.32 -7.58
C SER A 338 21.35 16.35 -7.95
N GLY A 339 20.17 16.30 -7.31
CA GLY A 339 19.00 17.10 -7.67
C GLY A 339 18.40 16.72 -9.04
N LYS A 340 18.67 15.52 -9.54
CA LYS A 340 18.22 15.05 -10.87
C LYS A 340 17.64 13.65 -10.77
N GLN A 341 16.48 13.45 -11.38
CA GLN A 341 15.93 12.11 -11.60
C GLN A 341 16.77 11.36 -12.62
N GLN A 342 17.15 10.13 -12.30
CA GLN A 342 17.79 9.22 -13.24
C GLN A 342 16.83 8.92 -14.40
N LYS A 343 17.36 8.84 -15.62
CA LYS A 343 16.56 8.60 -16.85
C LYS A 343 16.38 7.12 -17.19
N VAL A 344 17.19 6.27 -16.56
CA VAL A 344 17.14 4.82 -16.75
C VAL A 344 16.61 4.23 -15.46
N HIS A 345 15.52 3.48 -15.58
CA HIS A 345 14.86 2.81 -14.48
C HIS A 345 14.97 1.31 -14.68
N HIS A 346 15.19 0.59 -13.58
CA HIS A 346 15.33 -0.86 -13.58
C HIS A 346 14.58 -1.45 -12.39
N ILE A 347 13.65 -2.35 -12.67
CA ILE A 347 12.94 -3.12 -11.64
C ILE A 347 13.60 -4.49 -11.58
N LEU A 348 14.09 -4.88 -10.41
CA LEU A 348 14.73 -6.17 -10.18
C LEU A 348 13.75 -7.31 -10.43
N THR A 349 14.09 -8.21 -11.34
CA THR A 349 13.31 -9.44 -11.53
C THR A 349 13.66 -10.50 -10.49
N GLU A 350 12.79 -11.50 -10.36
CA GLU A 350 12.95 -12.65 -9.49
C GLU A 350 14.25 -13.44 -9.76
N ASP A 351 14.72 -13.43 -11.01
CA ASP A 351 15.93 -14.12 -11.44
C ASP A 351 17.21 -13.30 -11.16
N GLU A 352 17.11 -11.97 -11.05
CA GLU A 352 18.23 -11.10 -10.72
C GLU A 352 18.56 -11.12 -9.22
N ILE A 353 17.53 -11.34 -8.40
CA ILE A 353 17.62 -11.37 -6.94
C ILE A 353 18.16 -12.73 -6.50
N VAL A 354 19.28 -12.73 -5.78
CA VAL A 354 19.98 -13.95 -5.37
C VAL A 354 19.76 -14.32 -3.91
N GLU A 355 19.36 -13.35 -3.09
CA GLU A 355 19.00 -13.54 -1.69
C GLU A 355 18.10 -12.39 -1.22
N GLY A 356 17.53 -12.55 -0.03
CA GLY A 356 16.73 -11.52 0.62
C GLY A 356 15.24 -11.82 0.62
N ILE A 357 14.57 -11.05 1.46
CA ILE A 357 13.14 -11.07 1.71
C ILE A 357 12.58 -9.66 1.54
N ASP A 358 11.28 -9.60 1.31
CA ASP A 358 10.50 -8.40 1.61
C ASP A 358 9.80 -8.60 2.97
N GLU A 359 10.30 -7.93 4.00
CA GLU A 359 9.74 -7.97 5.35
C GLU A 359 8.78 -6.79 5.56
N LEU A 360 7.50 -7.01 5.26
CA LEU A 360 6.44 -6.01 5.35
C LEU A 360 5.43 -6.37 6.44
N GLY A 361 5.29 -5.49 7.42
CA GLY A 361 4.31 -5.61 8.47
C GLY A 361 3.91 -4.29 9.11
N VAL A 362 3.15 -4.40 10.19
CA VAL A 362 2.70 -3.27 11.00
C VAL A 362 3.33 -3.35 12.38
N LEU A 363 3.98 -2.28 12.82
CA LEU A 363 4.54 -2.12 14.15
C LEU A 363 3.55 -1.31 15.00
N LEU A 364 2.70 -1.97 15.77
CA LEU A 364 1.88 -1.33 16.80
C LEU A 364 2.78 -0.96 17.97
N TYR A 365 2.64 0.25 18.51
CA TYR A 365 3.49 0.71 19.61
C TYR A 365 2.75 1.52 20.68
N GLY A 366 3.39 1.68 21.84
CA GLY A 366 2.90 2.45 22.98
C GLY A 366 1.96 1.68 23.92
N HIS A 367 1.61 0.44 23.57
CA HIS A 367 0.79 -0.45 24.40
C HIS A 367 1.59 -1.06 25.57
N GLU A 368 0.93 -1.80 26.46
CA GLU A 368 1.57 -2.33 27.68
C GLU A 368 2.77 -3.27 27.45
N LYS A 369 2.82 -3.95 26.30
CA LYS A 369 3.97 -4.76 25.84
C LYS A 369 4.95 -3.99 24.93
N ASN A 370 5.01 -2.67 25.08
CA ASN A 370 5.80 -1.72 24.28
C ASN A 370 5.46 -1.70 22.78
N ALA A 371 5.99 -2.64 21.99
CA ALA A 371 5.74 -2.70 20.56
C ALA A 371 5.61 -4.14 20.03
N LEU A 372 4.73 -4.32 19.05
CA LEU A 372 4.43 -5.56 18.35
C LEU A 372 4.51 -5.34 16.85
N TRP A 373 5.45 -6.01 16.19
CA TRP A 373 5.45 -6.13 14.74
C TRP A 373 4.65 -7.37 14.32
N TYR A 374 3.73 -7.23 13.38
CA TYR A 374 3.01 -8.34 12.76
C TYR A 374 3.07 -8.22 11.24
N GLY A 375 3.50 -9.26 10.53
CA GLY A 375 3.59 -9.18 9.09
C GLY A 375 4.23 -10.36 8.39
N SER A 376 4.45 -10.17 7.09
CA SER A 376 5.02 -11.12 6.13
C SER A 376 6.55 -11.01 6.08
N ARG A 377 7.23 -12.15 5.95
CA ARG A 377 8.69 -12.26 5.75
C ARG A 377 9.02 -13.06 4.50
N LEU A 378 8.22 -12.84 3.44
CA LEU A 378 8.30 -13.57 2.18
C LEU A 378 9.68 -13.44 1.53
N SER A 379 10.31 -14.57 1.24
CA SER A 379 11.59 -14.62 0.53
C SER A 379 11.44 -14.68 -0.98
N ASN A 380 12.40 -14.11 -1.72
CA ASN A 380 12.42 -14.26 -3.18
C ASN A 380 12.60 -15.74 -3.62
N GLU A 381 13.20 -16.58 -2.77
CA GLU A 381 13.27 -18.03 -3.02
C GLU A 381 11.87 -18.66 -3.02
N GLU A 382 11.09 -18.46 -1.95
CA GLU A 382 9.72 -18.95 -1.87
C GLU A 382 8.83 -18.35 -2.96
N THR A 383 9.00 -17.06 -3.27
CA THR A 383 8.23 -16.41 -4.33
C THR A 383 8.34 -17.13 -5.66
N ARG A 384 9.56 -17.49 -6.08
CA ARG A 384 9.79 -18.18 -7.36
C ARG A 384 9.08 -19.53 -7.44
N ASP A 385 8.94 -20.22 -6.31
CA ASP A 385 8.20 -21.48 -6.23
C ASP A 385 6.68 -21.26 -6.21
N LEU A 386 6.22 -20.14 -5.64
CA LEU A 386 4.80 -19.84 -5.45
C LEU A 386 4.14 -19.26 -6.71
N ALA A 387 4.76 -18.28 -7.38
CA ALA A 387 4.17 -17.60 -8.52
C ALA A 387 5.24 -17.05 -9.48
N PRO A 388 5.02 -17.13 -10.81
CA PRO A 388 6.00 -16.66 -11.79
C PRO A 388 5.97 -15.13 -11.96
N TYR A 389 7.02 -14.62 -12.62
CA TYR A 389 7.13 -13.26 -13.17
C TYR A 389 7.12 -12.11 -12.17
N GLN A 390 7.48 -12.39 -10.92
CA GLN A 390 7.47 -11.41 -9.84
C GLN A 390 8.43 -11.81 -8.73
N ASN A 391 9.00 -10.79 -8.09
CA ASN A 391 9.82 -10.92 -6.87
C ASN A 391 8.94 -10.86 -5.61
N ALA A 392 9.55 -10.89 -4.42
CA ALA A 392 8.80 -10.95 -3.16
C ALA A 392 7.89 -9.74 -2.95
N THR A 393 8.38 -8.54 -3.25
CA THR A 393 7.58 -7.30 -3.24
C THR A 393 6.36 -7.42 -4.14
N GLY A 394 6.56 -7.88 -5.38
CA GLY A 394 5.50 -8.09 -6.34
C GLY A 394 4.44 -9.08 -5.85
N LEU A 395 4.84 -10.22 -5.29
CA LEU A 395 3.90 -11.25 -4.85
C LEU A 395 3.05 -10.83 -3.65
N GLN A 396 3.59 -10.02 -2.73
CA GLN A 396 2.78 -9.46 -1.65
C GLN A 396 1.67 -8.55 -2.19
N VAL A 397 1.97 -7.72 -3.18
CA VAL A 397 0.99 -6.82 -3.82
C VAL A 397 -0.04 -7.62 -4.62
N THR A 398 0.40 -8.52 -5.49
CA THR A 398 -0.48 -9.20 -6.45
C THR A 398 -1.41 -10.20 -5.75
N SER A 399 -0.96 -10.81 -4.67
CA SER A 399 -1.79 -11.66 -3.82
C SER A 399 -2.83 -10.87 -3.03
N ALA A 400 -2.55 -9.61 -2.66
CA ALA A 400 -3.55 -8.73 -2.07
C ALA A 400 -4.62 -8.32 -3.09
N VAL A 401 -4.20 -7.98 -4.32
CA VAL A 401 -5.13 -7.71 -5.43
C VAL A 401 -6.03 -8.93 -5.67
N LEU A 402 -5.46 -10.14 -5.70
CA LEU A 402 -6.24 -11.38 -5.76
C LEU A 402 -7.28 -11.47 -4.64
N ALA A 403 -6.88 -11.25 -3.38
CA ALA A 403 -7.79 -11.27 -2.24
C ALA A 403 -8.90 -10.22 -2.35
N GLY A 404 -8.57 -9.00 -2.80
CA GLY A 404 -9.54 -7.95 -3.05
C GLY A 404 -10.51 -8.28 -4.18
N MET A 405 -10.04 -8.93 -5.25
CA MET A 405 -10.91 -9.43 -6.31
C MET A 405 -11.89 -10.50 -5.82
N VAL A 406 -11.41 -11.46 -5.00
CA VAL A 406 -12.28 -12.46 -4.36
C VAL A 406 -13.34 -11.77 -3.51
N TRP A 407 -12.92 -10.84 -2.64
CA TRP A 407 -13.84 -10.13 -1.77
C TRP A 407 -14.88 -9.32 -2.54
N ALA A 408 -14.48 -8.65 -3.64
CA ALA A 408 -15.39 -7.88 -4.48
C ALA A 408 -16.42 -8.76 -5.20
N LEU A 409 -16.04 -9.97 -5.62
CA LEU A 409 -16.97 -10.95 -6.21
C LEU A 409 -17.97 -11.50 -5.18
N GLU A 410 -17.52 -11.71 -3.94
CA GLU A 410 -18.37 -12.16 -2.83
C GLU A 410 -19.28 -11.04 -2.32
N ASN A 411 -18.89 -9.78 -2.51
CA ASN A 411 -19.59 -8.60 -2.03
C ASN A 411 -19.81 -7.58 -3.17
N PRO A 412 -20.55 -7.89 -4.25
CA PRO A 412 -20.53 -7.09 -5.49
C PRO A 412 -21.29 -5.75 -5.42
N ASN A 413 -21.98 -5.48 -4.32
CA ASN A 413 -22.80 -4.27 -4.12
C ASN A 413 -22.40 -3.45 -2.89
N ALA A 414 -21.15 -3.57 -2.43
CA ALA A 414 -20.64 -2.88 -1.24
C ALA A 414 -20.33 -1.38 -1.47
N GLY A 415 -20.36 -0.94 -2.72
CA GLY A 415 -20.00 0.41 -3.11
C GLY A 415 -18.50 0.66 -3.18
N ILE A 416 -18.07 1.91 -3.03
CA ILE A 416 -16.64 2.23 -2.88
C ILE A 416 -16.20 1.81 -1.49
N VAL A 417 -15.15 1.00 -1.39
CA VAL A 417 -14.57 0.52 -0.13
C VAL A 417 -13.06 0.67 -0.11
N GLU A 418 -12.51 0.93 1.07
CA GLU A 418 -11.07 0.80 1.35
C GLU A 418 -10.81 -0.53 2.08
N THR A 419 -9.56 -0.97 2.12
CA THR A 419 -9.18 -2.25 2.75
C THR A 419 -9.46 -2.33 4.24
N ASP A 420 -9.52 -1.20 4.93
CA ASP A 420 -9.93 -1.12 6.34
C ASP A 420 -11.40 -1.55 6.53
N GLU A 421 -12.25 -1.37 5.52
CA GLU A 421 -13.69 -1.67 5.56
C GLU A 421 -14.00 -3.13 5.19
N MET A 422 -13.02 -3.87 4.69
CA MET A 422 -13.18 -5.25 4.22
C MET A 422 -13.04 -6.27 5.35
N ASP A 423 -13.55 -7.49 5.10
CA ASP A 423 -13.36 -8.63 5.98
C ASP A 423 -11.90 -9.12 5.87
N HIS A 424 -11.08 -8.69 6.83
CA HIS A 424 -9.67 -9.04 6.90
C HIS A 424 -9.43 -10.55 6.98
N ALA A 425 -10.30 -11.30 7.67
CA ALA A 425 -10.09 -12.73 7.88
C ALA A 425 -10.25 -13.46 6.55
N ARG A 426 -11.27 -13.11 5.77
CA ARG A 426 -11.49 -13.64 4.42
C ARG A 426 -10.36 -13.23 3.46
N CYS A 427 -9.95 -11.96 3.48
CA CYS A 427 -8.88 -11.49 2.59
C CYS A 427 -7.55 -12.19 2.89
N LEU A 428 -7.19 -12.33 4.18
CA LEU A 428 -5.97 -13.03 4.59
C LEU A 428 -6.08 -14.54 4.37
N GLU A 429 -7.25 -15.17 4.45
CA GLU A 429 -7.43 -16.57 4.07
C GLU A 429 -6.99 -16.81 2.61
N VAL A 430 -7.36 -15.90 1.71
CA VAL A 430 -6.96 -15.95 0.29
C VAL A 430 -5.47 -15.63 0.11
N GLN A 431 -4.97 -14.63 0.84
CA GLN A 431 -3.63 -14.09 0.62
C GLN A 431 -2.52 -14.90 1.30
N ARG A 432 -2.74 -15.44 2.50
CA ARG A 432 -1.73 -16.13 3.34
C ARG A 432 -0.87 -17.18 2.60
N PRO A 433 -1.40 -17.99 1.66
CA PRO A 433 -0.58 -18.92 0.88
C PRO A 433 0.57 -18.27 0.09
N TYR A 434 0.54 -16.95 -0.11
CA TYR A 434 1.49 -16.18 -0.91
C TYR A 434 2.41 -15.27 -0.09
N LEU A 435 2.35 -15.33 1.25
CA LEU A 435 3.05 -14.39 2.14
C LEU A 435 4.27 -14.99 2.85
N GLY A 436 4.63 -16.24 2.53
CA GLY A 436 5.68 -16.94 3.28
C GLY A 436 5.34 -16.99 4.77
N PRO A 437 6.34 -16.84 5.67
CA PRO A 437 6.08 -16.71 7.09
C PRO A 437 5.30 -15.43 7.42
N VAL A 438 4.16 -15.58 8.11
CA VAL A 438 3.43 -14.47 8.72
C VAL A 438 3.55 -14.58 10.23
N GLU A 439 4.25 -13.63 10.85
CA GLU A 439 4.76 -13.76 12.22
C GLU A 439 4.42 -12.55 13.09
N ALA A 440 4.48 -12.75 14.41
CA ALA A 440 4.27 -11.73 15.44
C ALA A 440 5.52 -11.64 16.33
N HIS A 441 6.12 -10.45 16.42
CA HIS A 441 7.37 -10.20 17.15
C HIS A 441 7.21 -9.04 18.11
N TYR A 442 7.33 -9.30 19.41
CA TYR A 442 7.43 -8.25 20.43
C TYR A 442 8.86 -7.75 20.56
N THR A 443 9.01 -6.47 20.89
CA THR A 443 10.31 -5.87 21.15
C THR A 443 10.22 -4.84 22.28
N ASP A 444 11.28 -4.75 23.08
CA ASP A 444 11.48 -3.69 24.08
C ASP A 444 12.16 -2.44 23.47
N TRP A 445 12.41 -2.46 22.16
CA TRP A 445 13.01 -1.33 21.46
C TRP A 445 12.12 -0.10 21.48
N THR A 446 12.72 1.08 21.63
CA THR A 446 12.05 2.37 21.46
C THR A 446 12.93 3.33 20.67
N PRO A 447 12.35 4.40 20.07
CA PRO A 447 13.11 5.44 19.38
C PRO A 447 14.15 6.17 20.24
N LEU A 448 14.19 5.96 21.56
CA LEU A 448 15.17 6.56 22.48
C LEU A 448 16.40 5.68 22.76
N GLN A 449 16.43 4.43 22.28
CA GLN A 449 17.57 3.54 22.47
C GLN A 449 18.70 3.84 21.48
N ASP A 450 19.95 3.66 21.94
CA ASP A 450 21.18 3.81 21.15
C ASP A 450 21.29 5.16 20.39
N ARG A 451 20.82 6.23 21.05
CA ARG A 451 20.86 7.61 20.56
C ARG A 451 22.27 8.20 20.56
N TRP A 452 22.45 9.33 19.88
CA TRP A 452 23.76 9.93 19.63
C TRP A 452 24.26 10.73 20.83
N GLU A 453 24.72 10.04 21.89
CA GLU A 453 25.15 10.62 23.19
C GLU A 453 26.18 11.78 23.09
N HIS A 454 26.88 11.91 21.97
CA HIS A 454 27.86 12.97 21.74
C HIS A 454 27.26 14.31 21.29
N PHE A 455 25.97 14.37 20.97
CA PHE A 455 25.29 15.56 20.50
C PHE A 455 24.01 15.81 21.32
N PRO A 456 23.65 17.08 21.57
CA PRO A 456 22.33 17.38 22.12
C PRO A 456 21.25 17.02 21.09
N GLU A 457 20.20 16.34 21.54
CA GLU A 457 19.05 15.98 20.72
C GLU A 457 17.77 16.60 21.31
N ASP A 458 16.86 17.04 20.44
CA ASP A 458 15.51 17.50 20.85
C ASP A 458 14.60 16.28 21.01
N ILE A 459 14.71 15.63 22.17
CA ILE A 459 13.95 14.43 22.53
C ILE A 459 13.07 14.66 23.75
N ASP A 460 12.04 13.83 23.89
CA ASP A 460 11.16 13.79 25.04
C ASP A 460 11.21 12.40 25.71
N GLU A 461 11.88 12.33 26.86
CA GLU A 461 12.05 11.08 27.64
C GLU A 461 10.77 10.62 28.34
N SER A 462 9.73 11.46 28.43
CA SER A 462 8.49 11.12 29.14
C SER A 462 7.62 10.13 28.37
N ASP A 463 7.76 10.09 27.04
CA ASP A 463 7.07 9.16 26.16
C ASP A 463 7.94 8.80 24.94
N PRO A 464 8.57 7.61 24.93
CA PRO A 464 9.50 7.23 23.87
C PRO A 464 8.92 7.23 22.46
N TRP A 465 7.60 7.09 22.32
CA TRP A 465 6.90 6.93 21.04
C TRP A 465 6.28 8.22 20.50
N LEU A 466 6.65 9.38 21.05
CA LEU A 466 6.31 10.67 20.45
C LEU A 466 6.99 10.81 19.08
N PHE A 467 6.29 11.42 18.12
CA PHE A 467 6.83 11.67 16.79
C PHE A 467 8.10 12.53 16.84
N ARG A 468 8.24 13.39 17.85
CA ARG A 468 9.49 14.13 18.14
C ARG A 468 10.71 13.20 18.27
N ASN A 469 10.54 12.03 18.89
CA ASN A 469 11.61 11.05 19.07
C ASN A 469 11.78 10.15 17.84
N VAL A 470 10.69 9.90 17.11
CA VAL A 470 10.66 9.05 15.90
C VAL A 470 11.28 9.77 14.71
N LEU A 471 10.99 11.06 14.50
CA LEU A 471 11.55 11.84 13.41
C LEU A 471 13.07 11.97 13.58
N ALA A 472 13.83 11.55 12.58
CA ALA A 472 15.28 11.63 12.59
C ALA A 472 15.73 13.01 12.07
N SER A 473 15.75 14.00 12.98
CA SER A 473 16.07 15.42 12.73
C SER A 473 17.51 15.80 13.04
#